data_AF-A0A534IJ98-F1
#
_entry.id   AF-A0A534IJ98-F1
#
_cell.length_a   1.000
_cell.length_b   1.000
_cell.length_c   1.000
_cell.angle_alpha   90.00
_cell.angle_beta   90.00
_cell.angle_gamma   90.00
#
_symmetry.space_group_name_H-M   'P 1'
#
loop_
_entity.id
_entity.type
_entity.pdbx_description
1 polymer ?
#
loop_
_entity_poly.entity_id
_entity_poly.type
_entity_poly.pdbx_seq_one_letter_code
_entity_poly.pdbx_strand_id
1 'polypeptide(L)'
;DTLSFELSLRGQRVLVNAGTSTYEVSAERLRQRGTAAHNTVVVDGVDSSEVWSSFRVARRARPLVVSWGRDGAALWLSAGHEGYRRLPGKVIHRRRWRLDPHGLVVEDVLEGRYTSAEARFHVLRGSEFTWTVERASGRLAAATWHPRFGQSIACEVLSVTPAALVWTTRFRWE
;
A
#
# COMPACT_ATOMS: atom_id res chain seq x y z
N ASP A 1 -2.22 6.45 5.40
CA ASP A 1 -1.89 5.94 4.05
C ASP A 1 -0.49 6.35 3.57
N THR A 2 0.47 6.64 4.45
CA THR A 2 1.83 7.05 4.04
C THR A 2 2.50 5.96 3.18
N LEU A 3 3.18 6.38 2.11
CA LEU A 3 3.77 5.52 1.07
C LEU A 3 2.76 4.65 0.28
N SER A 4 1.47 4.98 0.36
CA SER A 4 0.48 4.47 -0.58
C SER A 4 0.59 5.16 -1.95
N PHE A 5 0.01 4.53 -2.97
CA PHE A 5 -0.08 5.06 -4.33
C PHE A 5 -1.34 4.49 -5.01
N GLU A 6 -1.80 5.15 -6.07
CA GLU A 6 -2.79 4.60 -7.01
C GLU A 6 -2.13 4.51 -8.40
N LEU A 7 -2.58 3.58 -9.23
CA LEU A 7 -2.08 3.41 -10.60
C LEU A 7 -3.24 3.40 -11.57
N SER A 8 -3.10 4.18 -12.64
CA SER A 8 -3.99 4.16 -13.79
C SER A 8 -3.19 3.88 -15.06
N LEU A 9 -3.69 2.98 -15.89
CA LEU A 9 -3.13 2.64 -17.19
C LEU A 9 -4.12 3.03 -18.28
N ARG A 10 -3.67 3.80 -19.28
CA ARG A 10 -4.51 4.24 -20.42
C ARG A 10 -5.85 4.87 -20.01
N GLY A 11 -5.84 5.66 -18.93
CA GLY A 11 -7.03 6.32 -18.38
C GLY A 11 -7.93 5.43 -17.50
N GLN A 12 -7.59 4.15 -17.31
CA GLN A 12 -8.33 3.22 -16.45
C GLN A 12 -7.59 2.99 -15.13
N ARG A 13 -8.31 3.04 -14.01
CA ARG A 13 -7.75 2.71 -12.68
C ARG A 13 -7.47 1.20 -12.62
N VAL A 14 -6.28 0.83 -12.14
CA VAL A 14 -5.90 -0.58 -11.96
C VAL A 14 -5.54 -0.90 -10.52
N LEU A 15 -4.80 0.01 -9.84
CA LEU A 15 -4.55 -0.05 -8.40
C LEU A 15 -5.24 1.13 -7.74
N VAL A 16 -6.11 0.85 -6.78
CA VAL A 16 -6.90 1.84 -6.04
C VAL A 16 -6.62 1.74 -4.55
N ASN A 17 -6.96 2.75 -3.78
CA ASN A 17 -7.21 2.56 -2.35
C ASN A 17 -8.67 2.14 -2.14
N ALA A 18 -9.03 1.62 -0.96
CA ALA A 18 -10.39 1.17 -0.69
C ALA A 18 -11.43 2.30 -0.83
N GLY A 19 -11.03 3.56 -0.74
CA GLY A 19 -11.90 4.72 -0.92
C GLY A 19 -12.66 5.11 0.34
N THR A 20 -13.67 5.97 0.21
CA THR A 20 -14.48 6.46 1.32
C THR A 20 -15.95 6.42 0.95
N SER A 21 -16.71 5.55 1.62
CA SER A 21 -18.15 5.38 1.35
C SER A 21 -19.06 6.24 2.22
N THR A 22 -18.57 6.66 3.39
CA THR A 22 -19.33 7.42 4.38
C THR A 22 -18.41 8.25 5.28
N TYR A 23 -18.94 9.33 5.86
CA TYR A 23 -18.32 10.11 6.94
C TYR A 23 -18.83 9.70 8.33
N GLU A 24 -19.83 8.84 8.41
CA GLU A 24 -20.43 8.41 9.66
C GLU A 24 -19.46 7.61 10.55
N VAL A 25 -19.76 7.57 11.84
CA VAL A 25 -19.03 6.71 12.78
C VAL A 25 -19.46 5.27 12.58
N SER A 26 -18.63 4.49 11.90
CA SER A 26 -18.90 3.09 11.58
C SER A 26 -17.61 2.27 11.50
N ALA A 27 -17.75 0.95 11.63
CA ALA A 27 -16.63 0.02 11.44
C ALA A 27 -16.07 0.09 10.00
N GLU A 28 -16.95 0.32 9.02
CA GLU A 28 -16.60 0.56 7.63
C GLU A 28 -15.66 1.75 7.48
N ARG A 29 -16.05 2.89 8.07
CA ARG A 29 -15.24 4.10 8.05
C ARG A 29 -13.92 3.90 8.77
N LEU A 30 -13.91 3.22 9.92
CA LEU A 30 -12.67 2.92 10.62
C LEU A 30 -11.73 2.06 9.76
N ARG A 31 -12.26 1.02 9.10
CA ARG A 31 -11.50 0.18 8.16
C ARG A 31 -10.92 1.00 7.00
N GLN A 32 -11.73 1.84 6.36
CA GLN A 32 -11.33 2.68 5.22
C GLN A 32 -10.16 3.62 5.55
N ARG A 33 -10.04 4.04 6.82
CA ARG A 33 -8.94 4.89 7.29
C ARG A 33 -7.69 4.10 7.68
N GLY A 34 -7.84 2.81 7.97
CA GLY A 34 -6.76 1.92 8.36
C GLY A 34 -5.74 1.73 7.23
N THR A 35 -4.52 1.39 7.62
CA THR A 35 -3.40 1.16 6.69
C THR A 35 -3.71 -0.01 5.74
N ALA A 36 -4.44 -1.02 6.20
CA ALA A 36 -4.82 -2.17 5.40
C ALA A 36 -5.76 -1.85 4.22
N ALA A 37 -6.45 -0.70 4.26
CA ALA A 37 -7.30 -0.20 3.18
C ALA A 37 -6.52 0.53 2.08
N HIS A 38 -5.19 0.58 2.16
CA HIS A 38 -4.35 1.34 1.25
C HIS A 38 -3.25 0.49 0.64
N ASN A 39 -2.71 0.95 -0.50
CA ASN A 39 -1.63 0.27 -1.21
C ASN A 39 -0.26 0.42 -0.52
N THR A 40 -0.10 -0.10 0.69
CA THR A 40 1.10 0.06 1.53
C THR A 40 1.28 -1.11 2.51
N VAL A 41 2.29 -1.05 3.36
CA VAL A 41 2.67 -2.13 4.30
C VAL A 41 2.00 -1.96 5.66
N VAL A 42 1.37 -3.03 6.13
CA VAL A 42 0.91 -3.23 7.50
C VAL A 42 1.98 -4.02 8.27
N VAL A 43 2.31 -3.59 9.49
CA VAL A 43 3.25 -4.28 10.38
C VAL A 43 2.53 -4.68 11.66
N ASP A 44 2.69 -5.92 12.10
CA ASP A 44 2.09 -6.49 13.30
C ASP A 44 0.57 -6.29 13.40
N GLY A 45 -0.12 -6.24 12.25
CA GLY A 45 -1.56 -6.02 12.16
C GLY A 45 -2.03 -4.63 12.62
N VAL A 46 -1.13 -3.66 12.79
CA VAL A 46 -1.47 -2.31 13.26
C VAL A 46 -1.30 -1.25 12.19
N ASP A 47 -1.96 -0.11 12.38
CA ASP A 47 -1.83 1.02 11.48
C ASP A 47 -0.49 1.76 11.65
N SER A 48 0.02 2.28 10.54
CA SER A 48 1.18 3.19 10.48
C SER A 48 0.90 4.52 11.19
N SER A 49 -0.33 5.03 11.10
CA SER A 49 -0.83 6.18 11.85
C SER A 49 -1.98 5.73 12.75
N GLU A 50 -2.02 6.18 14.00
CA GLU A 50 -3.03 5.71 14.97
C GLU A 50 -4.39 6.33 14.71
N VAL A 51 -5.25 5.58 14.03
CA VAL A 51 -6.65 5.92 13.75
C VAL A 51 -7.52 5.29 14.85
N TRP A 52 -8.13 6.11 15.70
CA TRP A 52 -8.92 5.62 16.86
C TRP A 52 -10.39 6.06 16.84
N SER A 53 -10.82 6.80 15.82
CA SER A 53 -12.23 7.17 15.55
C SER A 53 -12.36 7.65 14.10
N SER A 54 -13.56 7.92 13.58
CA SER A 54 -13.77 8.33 12.17
C SER A 54 -13.05 9.60 11.73
N PHE A 55 -12.73 10.49 12.68
CA PHE A 55 -12.07 11.78 12.41
C PHE A 55 -10.83 12.03 13.27
N ARG A 56 -10.43 11.08 14.11
CA ARG A 56 -9.30 11.26 15.01
C ARG A 56 -8.09 10.47 14.53
N VAL A 57 -6.95 11.13 14.51
CA VAL A 57 -5.63 10.51 14.32
C VAL A 57 -4.77 10.97 15.47
N ALA A 58 -4.16 10.05 16.19
CA ALA A 58 -3.16 10.36 17.21
C ALA A 58 -1.79 10.48 16.52
N ARG A 59 -0.84 9.58 16.79
CA ARG A 59 0.48 9.64 16.16
C ARG A 59 0.37 9.35 14.66
N ARG A 60 0.96 10.24 13.85
CA ARG A 60 1.00 10.13 12.40
C ARG A 60 2.32 9.54 11.95
N ALA A 61 2.29 8.67 10.95
CA ALA A 61 3.48 8.29 10.20
C ALA A 61 4.02 9.54 9.48
N ARG A 62 5.27 9.90 9.78
CA ARG A 62 5.95 11.03 9.15
C ARG A 62 6.84 10.53 8.02
N PRO A 63 6.71 11.07 6.80
CA PRO A 63 7.64 10.76 5.71
C PRO A 63 9.09 11.09 6.09
N LEU A 64 10.01 10.25 5.65
CA LEU A 64 11.45 10.38 5.80
C LEU A 64 12.10 10.33 4.43
N VAL A 65 13.14 11.16 4.22
CA VAL A 65 14.11 11.07 3.11
C VAL A 65 13.44 10.76 1.77
N VAL A 66 12.81 11.77 1.16
CA VAL A 66 12.22 11.65 -0.17
C VAL A 66 13.29 11.96 -1.21
N SER A 67 13.50 11.05 -2.16
CA SER A 67 14.38 11.23 -3.31
C SER A 67 13.71 10.66 -4.55
N TRP A 68 13.96 11.27 -5.70
CA TRP A 68 13.40 10.80 -6.97
C TRP A 68 14.35 11.15 -8.10
N GLY A 69 14.17 10.49 -9.23
CA GLY A 69 14.99 10.74 -10.40
C GLY A 69 14.46 9.99 -11.62
N ARG A 70 15.26 10.04 -12.68
CA ARG A 70 14.97 9.38 -13.95
C ARG A 70 16.22 8.68 -14.48
N ASP A 71 16.06 7.43 -14.88
CA ASP A 71 17.10 6.63 -15.55
C ASP A 71 16.59 6.24 -16.94
N GLY A 72 17.00 6.98 -17.98
CA GLY A 72 16.47 6.80 -19.33
C GLY A 72 14.96 7.05 -19.39
N ALA A 73 14.18 6.02 -19.73
CA ALA A 73 12.72 6.06 -19.77
C ALA A 73 12.05 5.76 -18.41
N ALA A 74 12.81 5.30 -17.41
CA ALA A 74 12.26 4.92 -16.12
C ALA A 74 12.29 6.09 -15.14
N LEU A 75 11.18 6.33 -14.43
CA LEU A 75 11.11 7.21 -13.27
C LEU A 75 11.29 6.38 -12.00
N TRP A 76 11.91 6.96 -10.98
CA TRP A 76 11.95 6.33 -9.67
C TRP A 76 11.68 7.35 -8.55
N LEU A 77 11.09 6.85 -7.47
CA LEU A 77 10.82 7.57 -6.23
C LEU A 77 11.25 6.66 -5.08
N SER A 78 11.86 7.21 -4.04
CA SER A 78 12.19 6.50 -2.81
C SER A 78 11.84 7.37 -1.62
N ALA A 79 11.16 6.78 -0.65
CA ALA A 79 10.77 7.45 0.59
C ALA A 79 10.60 6.44 1.71
N GLY A 80 10.67 6.90 2.96
CA GLY A 80 10.38 6.10 4.15
C GLY A 80 9.38 6.75 5.09
N HIS A 81 9.04 6.06 6.17
CA HIS A 81 8.31 6.64 7.29
C HIS A 81 8.61 5.92 8.61
N GLU A 82 8.49 6.64 9.73
CA GLU A 82 8.69 6.09 11.07
C GLU A 82 7.39 5.77 11.85
N GLY A 83 6.26 5.61 11.16
CA GLY A 83 4.96 5.32 11.81
C GLY A 83 4.98 4.12 12.77
N TYR A 84 5.77 3.09 12.46
CA TYR A 84 5.93 1.89 13.28
C TYR A 84 7.04 1.96 14.34
N ARG A 85 7.79 3.07 14.40
CA ARG A 85 8.89 3.25 15.38
C ARG A 85 8.40 3.26 16.82
N ARG A 86 7.11 3.46 17.04
CA ARG A 86 6.45 3.34 18.35
C ARG A 86 6.36 1.91 18.86
N LEU A 87 6.36 0.92 17.97
CA LEU A 87 6.30 -0.51 18.32
C LEU A 87 7.60 -0.95 19.00
N PRO A 88 7.58 -2.05 19.78
CA PRO A 88 8.77 -2.54 20.49
C PRO A 88 9.99 -2.74 19.58
N GLY A 89 9.77 -3.24 18.37
CA GLY A 89 10.85 -3.50 17.41
C GLY A 89 11.31 -2.28 16.59
N LYS A 90 10.78 -1.08 16.87
CA LYS A 90 11.23 0.20 16.31
C LYS A 90 11.27 0.25 14.78
N VAL A 91 10.23 -0.27 14.14
CA VAL A 91 10.23 -0.49 12.70
C VAL A 91 10.20 0.81 11.89
N ILE A 92 11.06 0.91 10.89
CA ILE A 92 11.01 1.94 9.84
C ILE A 92 10.67 1.25 8.52
N HIS A 93 9.67 1.78 7.83
CA HIS A 93 9.28 1.29 6.51
C HIS A 93 9.85 2.22 5.44
N ARG A 94 10.51 1.65 4.44
CA ARG A 94 10.94 2.35 3.22
C ARG A 94 10.37 1.67 2.00
N ARG A 95 10.07 2.47 0.99
CA ARG A 95 9.58 2.02 -0.29
C ARG A 95 10.30 2.74 -1.42
N ARG A 96 10.63 1.99 -2.46
CA ARG A 96 11.07 2.51 -3.75
C ARG A 96 10.10 2.08 -4.83
N TRP A 97 9.67 3.04 -5.63
CA TRP A 97 8.95 2.81 -6.87
C TRP A 97 9.92 3.03 -8.02
N ARG A 98 9.86 2.15 -9.02
CA ARG A 98 10.47 2.36 -10.33
C ARG A 98 9.43 2.07 -11.39
N LEU A 99 9.06 3.08 -12.16
CA LEU A 99 8.04 3.05 -13.19
C LEU A 99 8.69 3.22 -14.56
N ASP A 100 8.44 2.30 -15.47
CA ASP A 100 8.86 2.37 -16.86
C ASP A 100 7.65 2.13 -17.80
N PRO A 101 7.80 2.27 -19.13
CA PRO A 101 6.69 2.08 -20.06
C PRO A 101 5.99 0.71 -20.00
N HIS A 102 6.64 -0.31 -19.43
CA HIS A 102 6.19 -1.70 -19.41
C HIS A 102 5.88 -2.21 -18.00
N GLY A 103 6.05 -1.39 -16.95
CA GLY A 103 5.82 -1.88 -15.60
C GLY A 103 6.14 -0.93 -14.47
N LEU A 104 5.68 -1.36 -13.29
CA LEU A 104 5.98 -0.75 -12.00
C LEU A 104 6.65 -1.80 -11.11
N VAL A 105 7.83 -1.45 -10.59
CA VAL A 105 8.53 -2.22 -9.55
C VAL A 105 8.39 -1.47 -8.23
N VAL A 106 7.85 -2.15 -7.22
CA VAL A 106 7.76 -1.66 -5.84
C VAL A 106 8.70 -2.51 -4.99
N GLU A 107 9.74 -1.90 -4.46
CA GLU A 107 10.64 -2.52 -3.48
C GLU A 107 10.31 -1.96 -2.09
N ASP A 108 10.02 -2.85 -1.16
CA ASP A 108 9.72 -2.51 0.23
C ASP A 108 10.83 -3.01 1.14
N VAL A 109 11.13 -2.21 2.16
CA VAL A 109 12.12 -2.51 3.20
C VAL A 109 11.53 -2.23 4.57
N LEU A 110 11.66 -3.19 5.49
CA LEU A 110 11.39 -2.99 6.90
C LEU A 110 12.68 -3.11 7.70
N GLU A 111 13.12 -1.99 8.27
CA GLU A 111 14.23 -1.95 9.23
C GLU A 111 13.66 -2.13 10.64
N GLY A 112 14.29 -2.97 11.48
CA GLY A 112 13.84 -3.23 12.85
C GLY A 112 13.34 -4.65 13.05
N ARG A 113 12.61 -4.89 14.14
CA ARG A 113 12.05 -6.21 14.50
C ARG A 113 10.52 -6.18 14.41
N TYR A 114 9.93 -7.24 13.88
CA TYR A 114 8.47 -7.40 13.79
C TYR A 114 8.12 -8.89 13.82
N THR A 115 6.87 -9.20 14.13
CA THR A 115 6.33 -10.56 14.12
C THR A 115 5.68 -10.87 12.77
N SER A 116 4.96 -9.90 12.21
CA SER A 116 4.31 -10.06 10.91
C SER A 116 4.32 -8.76 10.09
N ALA A 117 4.27 -8.91 8.77
CA ALA A 117 4.10 -7.80 7.86
C ALA A 117 3.30 -8.25 6.63
N GLU A 118 2.59 -7.31 6.02
CA GLU A 118 1.80 -7.56 4.80
C GLU A 118 1.78 -6.28 3.95
N ALA A 119 2.37 -6.34 2.75
CA ALA A 119 2.12 -5.33 1.72
C ALA A 119 0.78 -5.64 1.06
N ARG A 120 -0.06 -4.62 0.89
CA ARG A 120 -1.39 -4.77 0.28
C ARG A 120 -1.48 -3.91 -0.97
N PHE A 121 -2.11 -4.42 -2.01
CA PHE A 121 -2.39 -3.69 -3.25
C PHE A 121 -3.82 -4.00 -3.70
N HIS A 122 -4.73 -3.03 -3.71
CA HIS A 122 -6.13 -3.24 -4.11
C HIS A 122 -6.25 -3.07 -5.62
N VAL A 123 -6.66 -4.16 -6.28
CA VAL A 123 -6.68 -4.36 -7.71
C VAL A 123 -8.13 -4.34 -8.21
N LEU A 124 -8.43 -3.53 -9.23
CA LEU A 124 -9.72 -3.61 -9.90
C LEU A 124 -9.77 -4.81 -10.85
N ARG A 125 -10.90 -5.51 -10.86
CA ARG A 125 -11.12 -6.68 -11.73
C ARG A 125 -11.00 -6.29 -13.21
N GLY A 126 -10.46 -7.20 -14.01
CA GLY A 126 -10.29 -6.98 -15.46
C GLY A 126 -9.12 -6.04 -15.80
N SER A 127 -8.23 -5.74 -14.85
CA SER A 127 -7.02 -4.97 -15.12
C SER A 127 -6.05 -5.79 -15.97
N GLU A 128 -5.61 -5.24 -17.10
CA GLU A 128 -4.63 -5.86 -18.00
C GLU A 128 -3.19 -5.68 -17.47
N PHE A 129 -2.88 -6.34 -16.35
CA PHE A 129 -1.49 -6.46 -15.90
C PHE A 129 -1.25 -7.82 -15.23
N THR A 130 0.01 -8.25 -15.26
CA THR A 130 0.50 -9.39 -14.48
C THR A 130 1.31 -8.90 -13.29
N TRP A 131 1.38 -9.70 -12.23
CA TRP A 131 2.20 -9.38 -11.07
C TRP A 131 3.08 -10.55 -10.67
N THR A 132 4.25 -10.24 -10.13
CA THR A 132 5.17 -11.20 -9.52
C THR A 132 5.71 -10.65 -8.21
N VAL A 133 6.14 -11.55 -7.33
CA VAL A 133 6.77 -11.20 -6.05
C VAL A 133 8.10 -11.93 -5.91
N GLU A 134 9.08 -11.26 -5.35
CA GLU A 134 10.39 -11.83 -5.02
C GLU A 134 10.67 -11.65 -3.53
N ARG A 135 11.23 -12.69 -2.90
CA ARG A 135 11.47 -12.75 -1.44
C ARG A 135 10.20 -12.51 -0.61
N ALA A 136 9.05 -12.91 -1.16
CA ALA A 136 7.74 -12.82 -0.55
C ALA A 136 6.80 -13.85 -1.18
N SER A 137 5.66 -14.10 -0.55
CA SER A 137 4.54 -14.86 -1.12
C SER A 137 3.35 -13.93 -1.35
N GLY A 138 2.63 -14.14 -2.45
CA GLY A 138 1.46 -13.34 -2.82
C GLY A 138 0.19 -14.19 -2.83
N ARG A 139 -0.91 -13.63 -2.33
CA ARG A 139 -2.26 -14.20 -2.46
C ARG A 139 -3.26 -13.12 -2.83
N LEU A 140 -4.26 -13.47 -3.63
CA LEU A 140 -5.42 -12.61 -3.87
C LEU A 140 -6.53 -12.95 -2.87
N ALA A 141 -7.22 -11.92 -2.42
CA ALA A 141 -8.43 -12.05 -1.62
C ALA A 141 -9.48 -11.05 -2.10
N ALA A 142 -10.76 -11.33 -1.83
CA ALA A 142 -11.83 -10.40 -2.12
C ALA A 142 -11.72 -9.13 -1.27
N ALA A 143 -12.02 -7.99 -1.87
CA ALA A 143 -12.04 -6.68 -1.23
C ALA A 143 -13.16 -5.80 -1.82
N THR A 144 -13.30 -4.59 -1.28
CA THR A 144 -14.25 -3.59 -1.79
C THR A 144 -13.56 -2.26 -2.06
N TRP A 145 -14.00 -1.61 -3.13
CA TRP A 145 -13.61 -0.27 -3.53
C TRP A 145 -14.83 0.66 -3.49
N HIS A 146 -14.65 1.84 -2.92
CA HIS A 146 -15.69 2.83 -2.68
C HIS A 146 -15.33 4.13 -3.43
N PRO A 147 -15.57 4.21 -4.75
CA PRO A 147 -15.22 5.38 -5.55
C PRO A 147 -16.00 6.65 -5.19
N ARG A 148 -17.19 6.49 -4.59
CA ARG A 148 -18.11 7.56 -4.22
C ARG A 148 -18.92 7.15 -2.99
N PHE A 149 -19.61 8.11 -2.40
CA PHE A 149 -20.44 7.89 -1.23
C PHE A 149 -21.60 6.95 -1.55
N GLY A 150 -21.86 6.02 -0.63
CA GLY A 150 -22.89 4.98 -0.80
C GLY A 150 -22.57 3.94 -1.88
N GLN A 151 -21.42 4.03 -2.57
CA GLN A 151 -21.04 3.07 -3.61
C GLN A 151 -20.04 2.05 -3.07
N SER A 152 -20.25 0.77 -3.39
CA SER A 152 -19.35 -0.33 -3.06
C SER A 152 -19.22 -1.24 -4.29
N ILE A 153 -18.00 -1.40 -4.78
CA ILE A 153 -17.67 -2.20 -5.95
C ILE A 153 -16.73 -3.31 -5.50
N ALA A 154 -16.99 -4.55 -5.92
CA ALA A 154 -16.10 -5.66 -5.65
C ALA A 154 -14.76 -5.46 -6.35
N CYS A 155 -13.67 -5.64 -5.61
CA CYS A 155 -12.30 -5.65 -6.13
C CYS A 155 -11.54 -6.82 -5.50
N GLU A 156 -10.25 -6.90 -5.79
CA GLU A 156 -9.34 -7.86 -5.16
C GLU A 156 -8.26 -7.09 -4.39
N VAL A 157 -7.65 -7.74 -3.41
CA VAL A 157 -6.44 -7.26 -2.77
C VAL A 157 -5.35 -8.30 -2.92
N LEU A 158 -4.24 -7.90 -3.53
CA LEU A 158 -3.01 -8.66 -3.50
C LEU A 158 -2.33 -8.43 -2.15
N SER A 159 -2.34 -9.48 -1.34
CA SER A 159 -1.65 -9.58 -0.06
C SER A 159 -0.28 -10.22 -0.25
N VAL A 160 0.78 -9.46 -0.01
CA VAL A 160 2.17 -9.89 -0.14
C VAL A 160 2.80 -10.03 1.24
N THR A 161 3.13 -11.26 1.63
CA THR A 161 3.79 -11.57 2.90
C THR A 161 5.30 -11.68 2.68
N PRO A 162 6.12 -10.80 3.29
CA PRO A 162 7.55 -10.81 3.07
C PRO A 162 8.23 -12.01 3.74
N ALA A 163 9.22 -12.57 3.05
CA ALA A 163 10.10 -13.63 3.56
C ALA A 163 11.52 -13.11 3.86
N ALA A 164 11.78 -11.82 3.63
CA ALA A 164 13.03 -11.14 3.92
C ALA A 164 12.77 -9.67 4.30
N LEU A 165 13.80 -8.99 4.84
CA LEU A 165 13.72 -7.56 5.19
C LEU A 165 13.47 -6.65 3.97
N VAL A 166 13.89 -7.12 2.79
CA VAL A 166 13.69 -6.46 1.50
C VAL A 166 12.97 -7.43 0.57
N TRP A 167 11.89 -6.98 -0.03
CA TRP A 167 11.14 -7.74 -1.02
C TRP A 167 10.66 -6.83 -2.15
N THR A 168 10.25 -7.46 -3.25
CA THR A 168 9.83 -6.73 -4.44
C THR A 168 8.51 -7.25 -4.95
N THR A 169 7.60 -6.35 -5.29
CA THR A 169 6.38 -6.61 -6.05
C THR A 169 6.51 -5.93 -7.40
N ARG A 170 6.34 -6.69 -8.49
CA ARG A 170 6.39 -6.17 -9.86
C ARG A 170 5.01 -6.27 -10.47
N PHE A 171 4.62 -5.22 -11.18
CA PHE A 171 3.44 -5.15 -12.03
C PHE A 171 3.92 -4.90 -13.46
N ARG A 172 3.42 -5.69 -14.42
CA ARG A 172 3.81 -5.62 -15.84
C ARG A 172 2.57 -5.55 -16.72
N TRP A 173 2.62 -4.72 -17.75
CA TRP A 173 1.58 -4.58 -18.76
C TRP A 173 2.21 -4.55 -20.16
N GLU A 174 1.43 -4.92 -21.16
CA GLU A 174 1.80 -4.88 -22.58
C GLU A 174 1.56 -3.50 -23.19
#